data_AF-A0A0N0AIV5-F1
#
_entry.id   AF-A0A0N0AIV5-F1
#
_cell.length_a   1.000
_cell.length_b   1.000
_cell.length_c   1.000
_cell.angle_alpha   90.00
_cell.angle_beta   90.00
_cell.angle_gamma   90.00
#
_symmetry.space_group_name_H-M   'P 1'
#
loop_
_entity.id
_entity.type
_entity.pdbx_description
1 polymer ?
#
loop_
_entity_poly.entity_id
_entity_poly.type
_entity_poly.pdbx_seq_one_letter_code
_entity_poly.pdbx_strand_id
1 'polypeptide(L)'
;MTISSCEAEVMHGMIFSQPEDPLLRSVLSLLRVARDQGYTLDRTKIAKLLYLADLSAVENGGVAFSGATWRWENHGPFDPAQYRVEDALVASGIIERTQDPQSPCGEVRLRLVEDVDAPLEPASLTVLGGVVAEHGDRSAAQLRDLVYETAPMVQARSEGERGVLLDLNRARRRKQYAALKERYKARLADRAPAESDPGVGDDLLAEMAESAEARRRATAKALGEE
;
A
#
# COMPACT_ATOMS: atom_id res chain seq x y z
N MET A 1 -17.69 -54.79 38.70
CA MET A 1 -17.56 -54.03 37.44
C MET A 1 -17.08 -52.64 37.81
N THR A 2 -15.81 -52.39 37.55
CA THR A 2 -15.11 -51.13 37.79
C THR A 2 -15.36 -50.19 36.61
N ILE A 3 -15.95 -49.03 36.86
CA ILE A 3 -16.02 -47.95 35.86
C ILE A 3 -14.77 -47.11 36.07
N SER A 4 -13.87 -47.21 35.10
CA SER A 4 -12.63 -46.46 34.99
C SER A 4 -12.94 -45.00 34.65
N SER A 5 -12.34 -44.09 35.43
CA SER A 5 -12.22 -42.68 35.12
C SER A 5 -11.48 -42.52 33.78
N CYS A 6 -12.06 -41.75 32.86
CA CYS A 6 -11.33 -41.15 31.75
C CYS A 6 -11.33 -39.65 32.00
N GLU A 7 -10.21 -39.18 32.55
CA GLU A 7 -9.85 -37.77 32.57
C GLU A 7 -9.67 -37.31 31.12
N ALA A 8 -10.49 -36.37 30.69
CA ALA A 8 -10.25 -35.61 29.48
C ALA A 8 -9.33 -34.44 29.85
N GLU A 9 -8.05 -34.56 29.50
CA GLU A 9 -7.12 -33.43 29.49
C GLU A 9 -7.65 -32.37 28.50
N VAL A 10 -8.22 -31.30 29.05
CA VAL A 10 -8.52 -30.09 28.29
C VAL A 10 -7.20 -29.34 28.12
N MET A 11 -6.56 -29.52 26.97
CA MET A 11 -5.50 -28.61 26.51
C MET A 11 -6.10 -27.21 26.38
N HIS A 12 -5.96 -26.40 27.42
CA HIS A 12 -6.16 -24.96 27.38
C HIS A 12 -5.08 -24.35 26.48
N GLY A 13 -5.30 -24.40 25.16
CA GLY A 13 -4.69 -23.43 24.27
C GLY A 13 -5.13 -22.06 24.74
N MET A 14 -4.21 -21.25 25.25
CA MET A 14 -4.49 -19.87 25.61
C MET A 14 -4.99 -19.17 24.35
N ILE A 15 -6.31 -18.94 24.28
CA ILE A 15 -6.91 -18.05 23.30
C ILE A 15 -6.42 -16.66 23.67
N PHE A 16 -5.30 -16.25 23.09
CA PHE A 16 -4.87 -14.86 23.17
C PHE A 16 -5.99 -14.03 22.54
N SER A 17 -6.67 -13.24 23.38
CA SER A 17 -7.59 -12.21 22.91
C SER A 17 -6.85 -11.39 21.86
N GLN A 18 -7.46 -11.25 20.68
CA GLN A 18 -6.88 -10.57 19.53
C GLN A 18 -6.28 -9.23 19.97
N PRO A 19 -5.01 -8.91 19.62
CA PRO A 19 -4.40 -7.66 20.04
C PRO A 19 -5.20 -6.47 19.51
N GLU A 20 -5.58 -5.51 20.37
CA GLU A 20 -6.38 -4.36 19.93
C GLU A 20 -5.60 -3.49 18.92
N ASP A 21 -4.28 -3.41 19.07
CA ASP A 21 -3.36 -2.64 18.23
C ASP A 21 -3.26 -3.24 16.79
N PRO A 22 -3.73 -2.53 15.75
CA PRO A 22 -3.64 -3.00 14.36
C PRO A 22 -2.20 -3.24 13.88
N LEU A 23 -1.24 -2.44 14.35
CA LEU A 23 0.16 -2.57 13.94
C LEU A 23 0.78 -3.82 14.54
N LEU A 24 0.49 -4.10 15.81
CA LEU A 24 0.88 -5.35 16.46
C LEU A 24 0.33 -6.56 15.71
N ARG A 25 -0.99 -6.56 15.42
CA ARG A 25 -1.62 -7.65 14.65
C ARG A 25 -0.95 -7.88 13.29
N SER A 26 -0.58 -6.79 12.63
CA SER A 26 -0.01 -6.85 11.29
C SER A 26 1.44 -7.29 11.28
N VAL A 27 2.24 -6.84 12.25
CA VAL A 27 3.61 -7.35 12.45
C VAL A 27 3.58 -8.84 12.81
N LEU A 28 2.66 -9.26 13.69
CA LEU A 28 2.52 -10.67 14.06
C LEU A 28 2.14 -11.54 12.87
N SER A 29 1.13 -11.11 12.11
CA SER A 29 0.71 -11.79 10.89
C SER A 29 1.82 -11.86 9.84
N LEU A 30 2.60 -10.79 9.68
CA LEU A 30 3.73 -10.75 8.74
C LEU A 30 4.81 -11.74 9.14
N LEU A 31 5.19 -11.79 10.42
CA LEU A 31 6.17 -12.75 10.91
C LEU A 31 5.69 -14.19 10.70
N ARG A 32 4.41 -14.47 10.96
CA ARG A 32 3.84 -15.81 10.73
C ARG A 32 3.85 -16.18 9.26
N VAL A 33 3.31 -15.32 8.40
CA VAL A 33 3.29 -15.54 6.94
C VAL A 33 4.70 -15.74 6.39
N ALA A 34 5.67 -14.93 6.84
CA ALA A 34 7.05 -15.06 6.41
C ALA A 34 7.67 -16.39 6.87
N ARG A 35 7.46 -16.80 8.13
CA ARG A 35 7.91 -18.10 8.65
C ARG A 35 7.31 -19.25 7.83
N ASP A 36 6.00 -19.21 7.58
CA ASP A 36 5.28 -20.26 6.86
C ASP A 36 5.76 -20.35 5.39
N GLN A 37 6.27 -19.26 4.83
CA GLN A 37 6.90 -19.21 3.50
C GLN A 37 8.44 -19.40 3.52
N GLY A 38 9.04 -19.64 4.69
CA GLY A 38 10.47 -19.93 4.82
C GLY A 38 11.40 -18.70 4.81
N TYR A 39 10.87 -17.49 5.03
CA TYR A 39 11.64 -16.25 5.04
C TYR A 39 12.00 -15.79 6.46
N THR A 40 13.24 -15.35 6.62
CA THR A 40 13.69 -14.60 7.82
C THR A 40 13.61 -13.11 7.56
N LEU A 41 13.11 -12.38 8.56
CA LEU A 41 12.91 -10.94 8.48
C LEU A 41 13.75 -10.20 9.53
N ASP A 42 14.44 -9.17 9.07
CA ASP A 42 14.97 -8.12 9.91
C ASP A 42 13.95 -6.99 10.09
N ARG A 43 14.22 -6.09 11.04
CA ARG A 43 13.39 -4.90 11.32
C ARG A 43 13.06 -4.07 10.07
N THR A 44 14.04 -3.90 9.18
CA THR A 44 13.88 -3.10 7.97
C THR A 44 12.96 -3.81 6.99
N LYS A 45 13.14 -5.11 6.77
CA LYS A 45 12.27 -5.94 5.94
C LYS A 45 10.84 -5.91 6.44
N ILE A 46 10.61 -5.98 7.75
CA ILE A 46 9.28 -5.87 8.35
C ILE A 46 8.60 -4.56 7.95
N ALA A 47 9.29 -3.43 8.16
CA ALA A 47 8.75 -2.12 7.79
C ALA A 47 8.41 -2.05 6.29
N LYS A 48 9.30 -2.56 5.41
CA LYS A 48 9.13 -2.44 3.96
C LYS A 48 8.05 -3.37 3.41
N LEU A 49 8.02 -4.62 3.84
CA LEU A 49 7.01 -5.57 3.40
C LEU A 49 5.62 -5.14 3.88
N LEU A 50 5.50 -4.65 5.12
CA LEU A 50 4.23 -4.17 5.63
C LEU A 50 3.74 -2.91 4.89
N TYR A 51 4.65 -1.98 4.58
CA TYR A 51 4.34 -0.83 3.72
C TYR A 51 3.85 -1.26 2.33
N LEU A 52 4.53 -2.22 1.69
CA LEU A 52 4.13 -2.74 0.38
C LEU A 52 2.78 -3.45 0.43
N ALA A 53 2.45 -4.12 1.53
CA ALA A 53 1.16 -4.76 1.74
C ALA A 53 0.02 -3.73 1.83
N ASP A 54 0.19 -2.67 2.63
CA ASP A 54 -0.78 -1.56 2.69
C ASP A 54 -0.91 -0.85 1.34
N LEU A 55 0.22 -0.59 0.67
CA LEU A 55 0.24 0.03 -0.64
C LEU A 55 -0.54 -0.81 -1.66
N SER A 56 -0.29 -2.12 -1.72
CA SER A 56 -0.99 -3.05 -2.59
C SER A 56 -2.49 -3.09 -2.29
N ALA A 57 -2.89 -3.11 -1.01
CA ALA A 57 -4.29 -3.08 -0.62
C ALA A 57 -4.99 -1.80 -1.12
N VAL A 58 -4.36 -0.63 -0.92
CA VAL A 58 -4.89 0.67 -1.36
C VAL A 58 -4.91 0.79 -2.89
N GLU A 59 -3.86 0.35 -3.58
CA GLU A 59 -3.78 0.34 -5.06
C GLU A 59 -4.87 -0.52 -5.69
N ASN A 60 -5.28 -1.60 -5.02
CA ASN A 60 -6.36 -2.49 -5.45
C ASN A 60 -7.76 -2.03 -5.01
N GLY A 61 -7.87 -0.83 -4.43
CA GLY A 61 -9.14 -0.19 -4.09
C GLY A 61 -9.63 -0.46 -2.66
N GLY A 62 -8.88 -1.23 -1.88
CA GLY A 62 -9.11 -1.41 -0.45
C GLY A 62 -8.56 -0.25 0.40
N VAL A 63 -8.34 -0.52 1.68
CA VAL A 63 -7.75 0.40 2.65
C VAL A 63 -6.46 -0.20 3.21
N ALA A 64 -5.55 0.65 3.68
CA ALA A 64 -4.41 0.20 4.48
C ALA A 64 -4.92 -0.48 5.75
N PHE A 65 -4.35 -1.63 6.10
CA PHE A 65 -4.82 -2.46 7.21
C PHE A 65 -3.82 -2.52 8.36
N SER A 66 -2.57 -2.10 8.14
CA SER A 66 -1.55 -2.21 9.17
C SER A 66 -1.73 -1.26 10.35
N GLY A 67 -2.49 -0.18 10.18
CA GLY A 67 -2.57 0.91 11.16
C GLY A 67 -1.29 1.75 11.27
N ALA A 68 -0.25 1.45 10.48
CA ALA A 68 0.97 2.24 10.47
C ALA A 68 0.76 3.65 9.89
N THR A 69 1.38 4.63 10.53
CA THR A 69 1.49 6.01 10.05
C THR A 69 2.77 6.16 9.24
N TRP A 70 2.70 5.77 7.97
CA TRP A 70 3.87 5.74 7.09
C TRP A 70 4.50 7.11 6.86
N ARG A 71 5.73 7.31 7.34
CA ARG A 71 6.52 8.52 7.10
C ARG A 71 7.77 8.21 6.29
N TRP A 72 8.22 9.18 5.52
CA TRP A 72 9.49 9.08 4.84
C TRP A 72 10.66 9.34 5.80
N GLU A 73 11.29 8.26 6.27
CA GLU A 73 12.48 8.32 7.12
C GLU A 73 13.78 8.03 6.34
N ASN A 74 14.91 7.96 7.06
CA ASN A 74 16.25 7.78 6.50
C ASN A 74 16.36 6.67 5.45
N HIS A 75 15.64 5.56 5.67
CA HIS A 75 15.69 4.38 4.81
C HIS A 75 14.36 4.10 4.12
N GLY A 76 13.50 5.11 3.95
CA GLY A 76 12.21 5.01 3.25
C GLY A 76 11.01 4.99 4.22
N PRO A 77 9.88 4.36 3.86
CA PRO A 77 8.67 4.32 4.70
C PRO A 77 8.94 3.64 6.04
N PHE A 78 8.56 4.29 7.14
CA PHE A 78 8.69 3.76 8.50
C PHE A 78 7.63 4.38 9.41
N ASP A 79 7.23 3.63 10.44
CA ASP A 79 6.44 4.12 11.57
C ASP A 79 7.23 3.85 12.87
N PRO A 80 7.60 4.89 13.64
CA PRO A 80 8.26 4.73 14.94
C PRO A 80 7.51 3.84 15.94
N ALA A 81 6.18 3.71 15.81
CA ALA A 81 5.40 2.80 16.65
C ALA A 81 5.82 1.33 16.50
N GLN A 82 6.50 0.96 15.40
CA GLN A 82 7.05 -0.37 15.22
C GLN A 82 8.00 -0.76 16.37
N TYR A 83 8.82 0.16 16.89
CA TYR A 83 9.69 -0.14 18.03
C TYR A 83 8.91 -0.59 19.26
N ARG A 84 7.80 0.08 19.56
CA ARG A 84 6.94 -0.27 20.70
C ARG A 84 6.27 -1.62 20.51
N VAL A 85 5.81 -1.92 19.29
CA VAL A 85 5.24 -3.22 18.95
C VAL A 85 6.28 -4.33 19.08
N GLU A 86 7.50 -4.12 18.58
CA GLU A 86 8.58 -5.09 18.73
C GLU A 86 8.93 -5.31 20.21
N ASP A 87 9.02 -4.26 21.02
CA ASP A 87 9.30 -4.38 22.46
C ASP A 87 8.17 -5.12 23.19
N ALA A 88 6.91 -4.86 22.85
CA ALA A 88 5.77 -5.55 23.44
C ALA A 88 5.77 -7.05 23.11
N LEU A 89 6.04 -7.42 21.86
CA LEU A 89 6.10 -8.83 21.41
C LEU A 89 7.30 -9.58 22.01
N VAL A 90 8.43 -8.90 22.22
CA VAL A 90 9.59 -9.48 22.91
C VAL A 90 9.29 -9.66 24.39
N ALA A 91 8.71 -8.66 25.05
CA ALA A 91 8.36 -8.71 26.46
C ALA A 91 7.32 -9.80 26.77
N SER A 92 6.43 -10.10 25.83
CA SER A 92 5.47 -11.21 25.95
C SER A 92 6.04 -12.58 25.58
N GLY A 93 7.31 -12.68 25.15
CA GLY A 93 7.94 -13.94 24.76
C GLY A 93 7.48 -14.52 23.43
N ILE A 94 6.63 -13.79 22.68
CA ILE A 94 6.08 -14.25 21.40
C ILE A 94 7.16 -14.24 20.30
N ILE A 95 8.03 -13.23 20.33
CA ILE A 95 9.16 -13.12 19.40
C ILE A 95 10.50 -13.03 20.15
N GLU A 96 11.52 -13.58 19.52
CA GLU A 96 12.91 -13.40 19.89
C GLU A 96 13.53 -12.29 19.05
N ARG A 97 14.33 -11.45 19.72
CA ARG A 97 15.16 -10.42 19.09
C ARG A 97 16.62 -10.84 19.16
N THR A 98 17.23 -11.09 18.01
CA THR A 98 18.67 -11.37 17.92
C THR A 98 19.35 -10.21 17.22
N GLN A 99 20.37 -9.65 17.86
CA GLN A 99 21.26 -8.69 17.22
C GLN A 99 22.44 -9.45 16.63
N ASP A 100 22.76 -9.19 15.37
CA ASP A 100 23.95 -9.76 14.75
C ASP A 100 25.20 -8.93 15.14
N PRO A 101 26.10 -9.45 15.99
CA PRO A 101 27.29 -8.72 16.42
C PRO A 101 28.32 -8.53 15.29
N GLN A 102 28.20 -9.26 14.17
CA GLN A 102 29.07 -9.14 13.01
C GLN A 102 28.52 -8.19 11.95
N SER A 103 27.26 -7.75 12.08
CA SER A 103 26.67 -6.76 11.18
C SER A 103 27.23 -5.37 11.51
N PRO A 104 27.86 -4.65 10.54
CA PRO A 104 28.44 -3.32 10.77
C PRO A 104 27.45 -2.29 11.30
N CYS A 105 26.15 -2.54 11.14
CA CYS A 105 25.07 -1.66 11.57
C CYS A 105 24.21 -2.26 12.69
N GLY A 106 24.60 -3.40 13.27
CA GLY A 106 23.87 -4.05 14.35
C GLY A 106 22.47 -4.50 13.93
N GLU A 107 22.36 -5.20 12.79
CA GLU A 107 21.10 -5.71 12.26
C GLU A 107 20.31 -6.50 13.31
N VAL A 108 19.03 -6.16 13.44
CA VAL A 108 18.10 -6.79 14.38
C VAL A 108 17.19 -7.73 13.62
N ARG A 109 17.33 -9.03 13.89
CA ARG A 109 16.45 -10.09 13.39
C ARG A 109 15.36 -10.39 14.40
N LEU A 110 14.15 -10.59 13.90
CA LEU A 110 12.98 -10.91 14.71
C LEU A 110 12.43 -12.25 14.26
N ARG A 111 12.24 -13.17 15.21
CA ARG A 111 11.76 -14.53 14.94
C ARG A 111 10.59 -14.87 15.86
N LEU A 112 9.55 -15.48 15.31
CA LEU A 112 8.49 -16.10 16.12
C LEU A 112 9.02 -17.29 16.89
N VAL A 113 8.77 -17.30 18.20
CA VAL A 113 9.08 -18.42 19.10
C VAL A 113 7.87 -19.30 19.27
N GLU A 114 6.70 -18.68 19.40
CA GLU A 114 5.43 -19.37 19.58
C GLU A 114 4.70 -19.56 18.24
N ASP A 115 3.90 -20.61 18.17
CA ASP A 115 2.90 -20.71 17.12
C ASP A 115 1.64 -19.94 17.54
N VAL A 116 1.41 -18.84 16.85
CA VAL A 116 0.37 -17.85 17.16
C VAL A 116 -0.55 -17.71 15.97
N ASP A 117 -1.85 -17.58 16.20
CA ASP A 117 -2.80 -17.24 15.14
C ASP A 117 -2.41 -15.95 14.41
N ALA A 118 -2.67 -15.90 13.10
CA ALA A 118 -2.46 -14.69 12.31
C ALA A 118 -3.68 -13.77 12.51
N PRO A 119 -3.58 -12.68 13.30
CA PRO A 119 -4.73 -11.91 13.77
C PRO A 119 -5.33 -10.95 12.72
N LEU A 120 -4.97 -11.08 11.45
CA LEU A 120 -5.51 -10.29 10.35
C LEU A 120 -6.68 -11.01 9.68
N GLU A 121 -7.61 -10.22 9.14
CA GLU A 121 -8.72 -10.72 8.33
C GLU A 121 -8.22 -11.46 7.06
N PRO A 122 -8.96 -12.46 6.56
CA PRO A 122 -8.52 -13.30 5.42
C PRO A 122 -8.13 -12.51 4.17
N ALA A 123 -8.83 -11.41 3.88
CA ALA A 123 -8.52 -10.54 2.74
C ALA A 123 -7.15 -9.87 2.90
N SER A 124 -6.84 -9.36 4.10
CA SER A 124 -5.55 -8.74 4.41
C SER A 124 -4.42 -9.76 4.43
N LEU A 125 -4.68 -10.97 4.95
CA LEU A 125 -3.73 -12.09 4.90
C LEU A 125 -3.39 -12.51 3.46
N THR A 126 -4.36 -12.46 2.56
CA THR A 126 -4.13 -12.75 1.13
C THR A 126 -3.18 -11.74 0.51
N VAL A 127 -3.40 -10.44 0.76
CA VAL A 127 -2.52 -9.37 0.27
C VAL A 127 -1.12 -9.50 0.86
N LEU A 128 -1.03 -9.68 2.18
CA LEU A 128 0.23 -9.84 2.89
C LEU A 128 1.01 -11.06 2.40
N GLY A 129 0.33 -12.20 2.23
CA GLY A 129 0.88 -13.43 1.68
C GLY A 129 1.44 -13.26 0.28
N GLY A 130 0.73 -12.55 -0.60
CA GLY A 130 1.21 -12.23 -1.95
C GLY A 130 2.47 -11.35 -1.93
N VAL A 131 2.49 -10.31 -1.10
CA VAL A 131 3.66 -9.42 -0.97
C VAL A 131 4.88 -10.16 -0.42
N VAL A 132 4.69 -11.02 0.59
CA VAL A 132 5.78 -11.84 1.12
C VAL A 132 6.28 -12.85 0.09
N ALA A 133 5.39 -13.49 -0.67
CA ALA A 133 5.78 -14.42 -1.72
C ALA A 133 6.58 -13.73 -2.84
N GLU A 134 6.20 -12.49 -3.20
CA GLU A 134 6.86 -11.75 -4.27
C GLU A 134 8.18 -11.08 -3.84
N HIS A 135 8.30 -10.71 -2.57
CA HIS A 135 9.37 -9.82 -2.10
C HIS A 135 10.13 -10.32 -0.87
N GLY A 136 9.72 -11.43 -0.26
CA GLY A 136 10.31 -11.96 0.98
C GLY A 136 11.78 -12.35 0.85
N ASP A 137 12.21 -12.79 -0.33
CA ASP A 137 13.60 -13.17 -0.62
C ASP A 137 14.52 -11.97 -0.91
N ARG A 138 13.95 -10.77 -1.06
CA ARG A 138 14.75 -9.57 -1.32
C ARG A 138 15.50 -9.15 -0.06
N SER A 139 16.74 -8.70 -0.25
CA SER A 139 17.51 -8.06 0.82
C SER A 139 16.87 -6.73 1.25
N ALA A 140 17.19 -6.26 2.46
CA ALA A 140 16.72 -4.97 2.95
C ALA A 140 17.09 -3.81 2.00
N ALA A 141 18.26 -3.86 1.34
CA ALA A 141 18.68 -2.88 0.35
C ALA A 141 17.81 -2.93 -0.92
N GLN A 142 17.54 -4.12 -1.46
CA GLN A 142 16.66 -4.28 -2.63
C GLN A 142 15.22 -3.84 -2.34
N LEU A 143 14.71 -4.14 -1.14
CA LEU A 143 13.40 -3.64 -0.70
C LEU A 143 13.39 -2.13 -0.55
N ARG A 144 14.46 -1.55 0.01
CA ARG A 144 14.62 -0.10 0.11
C ARG A 144 14.58 0.55 -1.27
N ASP A 145 15.31 0.03 -2.23
CA ASP A 145 15.37 0.60 -3.58
C ASP A 145 13.99 0.48 -4.26
N LEU A 146 13.31 -0.68 -4.11
CA LEU A 146 11.94 -0.88 -4.58
C LEU A 146 10.95 0.13 -3.98
N VAL A 147 10.95 0.33 -2.66
CA VAL A 147 10.01 1.29 -2.04
C VAL A 147 10.28 2.72 -2.47
N TYR A 148 11.51 3.09 -2.85
CA TYR A 148 11.81 4.42 -3.37
C TYR A 148 11.19 4.72 -4.74
N GLU A 149 10.80 3.68 -5.48
CA GLU A 149 10.16 3.79 -6.80
C GLU A 149 8.63 3.92 -6.71
N THR A 150 8.03 3.69 -5.54
CA THR A 150 6.58 3.74 -5.37
C THR A 150 6.05 5.18 -5.48
N ALA A 151 4.80 5.33 -5.92
CA ALA A 151 4.22 6.65 -6.14
C ALA A 151 4.22 7.55 -4.89
N PRO A 152 3.88 7.07 -3.67
CA PRO A 152 3.94 7.91 -2.47
C PRO A 152 5.36 8.36 -2.12
N MET A 153 6.37 7.49 -2.33
CA MET A 153 7.76 7.81 -2.03
C MET A 153 8.38 8.77 -3.03
N VAL A 154 8.11 8.59 -4.32
CA VAL A 154 8.55 9.53 -5.37
C VAL A 154 7.97 10.92 -5.11
N GLN A 155 6.71 11.00 -4.71
CA GLN A 155 6.07 12.26 -4.33
C GLN A 155 6.76 12.89 -3.12
N ALA A 156 6.89 12.16 -2.00
CA ALA A 156 7.51 12.68 -0.79
C ALA A 156 8.93 13.21 -1.06
N ARG A 157 9.69 12.51 -1.93
CA ARG A 157 11.01 12.95 -2.40
C ARG A 157 11.00 14.24 -3.19
N SER A 158 9.95 14.50 -3.96
CA SER A 158 9.81 15.73 -4.73
C SER A 158 9.29 16.91 -3.90
N GLU A 159 8.49 16.63 -2.86
CA GLU A 159 7.74 17.64 -2.12
C GLU A 159 8.43 18.16 -0.84
N GLY A 160 9.50 17.53 -0.34
CA GLY A 160 10.24 18.14 0.78
C GLY A 160 11.19 17.25 1.57
N GLU A 161 11.17 17.47 2.89
CA GLU A 161 12.12 16.96 3.87
C GLU A 161 11.72 15.58 4.43
N ARG A 162 12.60 14.97 5.23
CA ARG A 162 12.29 13.73 5.96
C ARG A 162 11.14 13.94 6.96
N GLY A 163 10.45 12.85 7.31
CA GLY A 163 9.33 12.83 8.26
C GLY A 163 7.95 13.09 7.66
N VAL A 164 7.87 13.42 6.36
CA VAL A 164 6.61 13.66 5.64
C VAL A 164 5.75 12.39 5.60
N LEU A 165 4.46 12.56 5.86
CA LEU A 165 3.46 11.49 5.79
C LEU A 165 3.25 11.06 4.33
N LEU A 166 3.26 9.75 4.09
CA LEU A 166 3.06 9.18 2.77
C LEU A 166 1.57 9.00 2.45
N ASP A 167 1.08 9.68 1.41
CA ASP A 167 -0.28 9.47 0.91
C ASP A 167 -0.35 8.23 0.00
N LEU A 168 -0.80 7.11 0.56
CA LEU A 168 -0.96 5.85 -0.19
C LEU A 168 -2.03 5.96 -1.29
N ASN A 169 -3.03 6.84 -1.17
CA ASN A 169 -4.06 7.00 -2.21
C ASN A 169 -3.49 7.54 -3.52
N ARG A 170 -2.31 8.17 -3.48
CA ARG A 170 -1.55 8.59 -4.68
C ARG A 170 -1.34 7.41 -5.63
N ALA A 171 -1.06 6.24 -5.09
CA ALA A 171 -0.80 5.02 -5.84
C ALA A 171 -2.06 4.52 -6.57
N ARG A 172 -3.19 4.49 -5.87
CA ARG A 172 -4.52 4.23 -6.44
C ARG A 172 -4.86 5.20 -7.57
N ARG A 173 -4.71 6.52 -7.34
CA ARG A 173 -4.99 7.55 -8.36
C ARG A 173 -4.13 7.36 -9.61
N ARG A 174 -2.84 7.03 -9.43
CA ARG A 174 -1.92 6.75 -10.55
C ARG A 174 -2.38 5.55 -11.38
N LYS A 175 -2.76 4.45 -10.71
CA LYS A 175 -3.29 3.24 -11.39
C LYS A 175 -4.58 3.51 -12.15
N GLN A 176 -5.51 4.24 -11.54
CA GLN A 176 -6.77 4.65 -12.18
C GLN A 176 -6.52 5.52 -13.41
N TYR A 177 -5.62 6.50 -13.31
CA TYR A 177 -5.25 7.36 -14.44
C TYR A 177 -4.58 6.57 -15.58
N ALA A 178 -3.67 5.65 -15.26
CA ALA A 178 -3.05 4.78 -16.24
C ALA A 178 -4.09 3.92 -16.99
N ALA A 179 -5.02 3.30 -16.25
CA ALA A 179 -6.10 2.53 -16.85
C ALA A 179 -7.02 3.39 -17.75
N LEU A 180 -7.33 4.63 -17.33
CA LEU A 180 -8.11 5.57 -18.13
C LEU A 180 -7.36 5.96 -19.41
N LYS A 181 -6.05 6.23 -19.33
CA LYS A 181 -5.21 6.57 -20.47
C LYS A 181 -5.16 5.44 -21.50
N GLU A 182 -5.03 4.19 -21.06
CA GLU A 182 -5.04 3.03 -21.96
C GLU A 182 -6.41 2.83 -22.62
N ARG A 183 -7.51 3.00 -21.87
CA ARG A 183 -8.86 2.99 -22.46
C ARG A 183 -9.04 4.08 -23.52
N TYR A 184 -8.52 5.28 -23.26
CA TYR A 184 -8.59 6.38 -24.22
C TYR A 184 -7.78 6.08 -25.49
N LYS A 185 -6.56 5.54 -25.35
CA LYS A 185 -5.73 5.12 -26.49
C LYS A 185 -6.40 4.03 -27.33
N ALA A 186 -6.97 3.01 -26.68
CA ALA A 186 -7.70 1.95 -27.38
C ALA A 186 -8.87 2.53 -28.20
N ARG A 187 -9.66 3.42 -27.59
CA ARG A 187 -10.77 4.10 -28.29
C ARG A 187 -10.31 4.99 -29.45
N LEU A 188 -9.14 5.62 -29.33
CA LEU A 188 -8.57 6.42 -30.41
C LEU A 188 -8.09 5.55 -31.57
N ALA A 189 -7.54 4.37 -31.28
CA ALA A 189 -7.11 3.40 -32.29
C ALA A 189 -8.28 2.77 -33.05
N ASP A 190 -9.42 2.55 -32.38
CA ASP A 190 -10.66 2.02 -32.99
C ASP A 190 -11.43 3.09 -33.78
N ARG A 191 -11.09 4.37 -33.61
CA ARG A 191 -11.73 5.45 -34.36
C ARG A 191 -11.19 5.44 -35.78
N ALA A 192 -12.08 5.38 -36.77
CA ALA A 192 -11.71 5.65 -38.16
C ALA A 192 -10.90 6.97 -38.22
N PRO A 193 -9.86 7.06 -39.07
CA PRO A 193 -9.15 8.32 -39.26
C PRO A 193 -10.17 9.44 -39.46
N ALA A 194 -10.01 10.54 -38.73
CA ALA A 194 -10.86 11.69 -38.93
C ALA A 194 -10.69 12.11 -40.40
N GLU A 195 -11.74 11.90 -41.20
CA GLU A 195 -11.75 12.35 -42.57
C GLU A 195 -11.81 13.87 -42.51
N SER A 196 -10.66 14.50 -42.79
CA SER A 196 -10.57 15.95 -42.85
C SER A 196 -11.14 16.37 -44.18
N ASP A 197 -12.44 16.66 -44.21
CA ASP A 197 -13.10 17.20 -45.39
C ASP A 197 -12.52 18.61 -45.67
N PRO A 198 -11.77 18.80 -46.77
CA PRO A 198 -11.19 20.08 -47.12
C PRO A 198 -12.30 21.07 -47.46
N GLY A 199 -12.56 22.02 -46.54
CA GLY A 199 -13.59 23.05 -46.71
C GLY A 199 -14.48 23.22 -45.48
N VAL A 200 -14.66 22.16 -44.67
CA VAL A 200 -15.48 22.24 -43.44
C VAL A 200 -14.96 23.30 -42.47
N GLY A 201 -13.64 23.50 -42.39
CA GLY A 201 -13.05 24.57 -41.57
C GLY A 201 -13.44 25.96 -42.06
N ASP A 202 -13.47 26.17 -43.38
CA ASP A 202 -13.83 27.43 -44.00
C ASP A 202 -15.33 27.69 -43.88
N ASP A 203 -16.16 26.65 -44.04
CA ASP A 203 -17.60 26.70 -43.83
C ASP A 203 -17.96 27.05 -42.38
N LEU A 204 -17.25 26.47 -41.40
CA LEU A 204 -17.45 26.77 -39.99
C LEU A 204 -17.06 28.22 -39.67
N LEU A 205 -15.98 28.73 -40.27
CA LEU A 205 -15.56 30.12 -40.11
C LEU A 205 -16.57 31.08 -40.74
N ALA A 206 -17.15 30.73 -41.90
CA ALA A 206 -18.22 31.50 -42.54
C ALA A 206 -19.49 31.53 -41.67
N GLU A 207 -19.95 30.38 -41.16
CA GLU A 207 -21.12 30.29 -40.28
C GLU A 207 -20.90 31.08 -38.98
N MET A 208 -19.69 31.02 -38.40
CA MET A 208 -19.31 31.81 -37.23
C MET A 208 -19.34 33.31 -37.52
N ALA A 209 -18.95 33.75 -38.72
CA ALA A 209 -18.98 35.14 -39.14
C ALA A 209 -20.43 35.63 -39.34
N GLU A 210 -21.27 34.83 -40.01
CA GLU A 210 -22.70 35.12 -40.19
C GLU A 210 -23.43 35.26 -38.84
N SER A 211 -23.08 34.40 -37.88
CA SER A 211 -23.67 34.42 -36.53
C SER A 211 -23.06 35.49 -35.60
N ALA A 212 -22.04 36.24 -36.03
CA ALA A 212 -21.30 37.15 -35.15
C ALA A 212 -22.16 38.29 -34.58
N GLU A 213 -23.06 38.86 -35.39
CA GLU A 213 -23.93 39.96 -34.95
C GLU A 213 -25.08 39.49 -34.06
N ALA A 214 -25.64 38.32 -34.32
CA ALA A 214 -26.61 37.68 -33.43
C ALA A 214 -25.99 37.38 -32.06
N ARG A 215 -24.76 36.84 -32.04
CA ARG A 215 -24.00 36.62 -30.79
C ARG A 215 -23.74 37.91 -30.04
N ARG A 216 -23.26 38.97 -30.71
CA ARG A 216 -23.02 40.29 -30.08
C ARG A 216 -24.30 40.86 -29.45
N ARG A 217 -25.43 40.83 -30.16
CA ARG A 217 -26.72 41.30 -29.63
C ARG A 217 -27.20 40.45 -28.44
N ALA A 218 -27.07 39.13 -28.52
CA ALA A 218 -27.43 38.25 -27.42
C ALA A 218 -26.55 38.51 -26.17
N THR A 219 -25.26 38.73 -26.36
CA THR A 219 -24.31 39.07 -25.27
C THR A 219 -24.62 40.43 -24.65
N ALA A 220 -24.88 41.48 -25.45
CA ALA A 220 -25.24 42.81 -24.95
C ALA A 220 -26.54 42.77 -24.12
N LYS A 221 -27.56 42.05 -24.61
CA LYS A 221 -28.82 41.83 -23.89
C LYS A 221 -28.61 41.07 -22.58
N ALA A 222 -27.75 40.06 -22.55
CA ALA A 222 -27.43 39.30 -21.35
C ALA A 222 -26.68 40.14 -20.30
N LEU A 223 -25.93 41.16 -20.73
CA LEU A 223 -25.20 42.09 -19.88
C LEU A 223 -26.01 43.33 -19.46
N GLY A 224 -27.25 43.47 -19.96
CA GLY A 224 -28.14 44.58 -19.59
C GLY A 224 -27.79 45.91 -20.27
N GLU A 225 -27.06 45.86 -21.39
CA GLU A 225 -26.74 47.02 -22.23
C GLU A 225 -27.79 47.14 -23.34
N GLU A 226 -28.86 47.92 -23.10
CA GLU A 226 -29.77 48.45 -24.14
C GLU A 226 -29.53 49.95 -24.36
#